data_AF-A0A225NBP7-F1
#
_entry.id   AF-A0A225NBP7-F1
#
_cell.length_a   1.000
_cell.length_b   1.000
_cell.length_c   1.000
_cell.angle_alpha   90.00
_cell.angle_beta   90.00
_cell.angle_gamma   90.00
#
_symmetry.space_group_name_H-M   'P 1'
#
loop_
_entity.id
_entity.type
_entity.pdbx_description
1 polymer ?
#
loop_
_entity_poly.entity_id
_entity_poly.type
_entity_poly.pdbx_seq_one_letter_code
_entity_poly.pdbx_strand_id
1 'polypeptide(L)'
;MADSSDLWAKRSPKKQVVRDRIWQQLEDTGIGIGPTHGTIPNFAGADMAAFHISQTEAWAAAKNVKCNPDPPQIPIRLRALYAGKTLYCPVPALTRDFPYLKIDPAKLVEKGISFELAATAEGYMAHGERIGFEDVPVLDFSIVGSVAVTRSGGRIGKGAGFADLETGIFREIGRILPETPMVTLVHSSQIVDEDQMTMMAHDSPLDMFATEQVLVITGNDTPRPRGVEWSEVQEDQFRDIPFLAALRDRMTTE
;
A
#
# COMPACT_ATOMS: atom_id res chain seq x y z
N MET A 1 -12.76 -16.35 -16.23
CA MET A 1 -11.79 -15.63 -15.39
C MET A 1 -10.65 -16.60 -15.15
N ALA A 2 -9.65 -16.64 -16.03
CA ALA A 2 -8.39 -17.29 -15.68
C ALA A 2 -7.77 -16.42 -14.57
N ASP A 3 -7.47 -17.06 -13.45
CA ASP A 3 -7.29 -16.42 -12.16
C ASP A 3 -6.09 -15.45 -12.19
N SER A 4 -6.33 -14.17 -11.89
CA SER A 4 -5.25 -13.17 -11.85
C SER A 4 -4.20 -13.51 -10.80
N SER A 5 -4.58 -14.31 -9.79
CA SER A 5 -3.70 -14.90 -8.79
C SER A 5 -2.58 -15.77 -9.42
N ASP A 6 -2.92 -16.56 -10.44
CA ASP A 6 -2.04 -17.50 -11.14
C ASP A 6 -0.98 -16.78 -12.00
N LEU A 7 -1.33 -15.59 -12.51
CA LEU A 7 -0.41 -14.72 -13.25
C LEU A 7 0.63 -14.09 -12.32
N TRP A 8 0.22 -13.66 -11.12
CA TRP A 8 1.12 -13.02 -10.15
C TRP A 8 2.05 -14.01 -9.44
N ALA A 9 1.58 -15.24 -9.22
CA ALA A 9 2.35 -16.35 -8.68
C ALA A 9 3.58 -16.68 -9.54
N LYS A 10 3.45 -16.62 -10.87
CA LYS A 10 4.53 -16.93 -11.82
C LYS A 10 5.69 -15.93 -11.79
N ARG A 11 5.46 -14.69 -11.36
CA ARG A 11 6.47 -13.61 -11.39
C ARG A 11 7.56 -13.76 -10.34
N SER A 12 7.26 -14.38 -9.21
CA SER A 12 8.25 -14.62 -8.15
C SER A 12 7.89 -15.88 -7.35
N PRO A 13 8.31 -17.06 -7.84
CA PRO A 13 7.96 -18.34 -7.21
C PRO A 13 8.39 -18.43 -5.74
N LYS A 14 9.56 -17.88 -5.39
CA LYS A 14 10.04 -17.85 -4.00
C LYS A 14 9.15 -16.97 -3.10
N LYS A 15 8.79 -15.76 -3.55
CA LYS A 15 7.86 -14.90 -2.81
C LYS A 15 6.47 -15.55 -2.74
N GLN A 16 6.06 -16.30 -3.77
CA GLN A 16 4.78 -17.01 -3.78
C GLN A 16 4.69 -18.09 -2.71
N VAL A 17 5.74 -18.89 -2.52
CA VAL A 17 5.79 -19.89 -1.42
C VAL A 17 5.53 -19.25 -0.06
N VAL A 18 6.10 -18.06 0.18
CA VAL A 18 5.86 -17.31 1.42
C VAL A 18 4.41 -16.81 1.49
N ARG A 19 3.85 -16.28 0.39
CA ARG A 19 2.44 -15.84 0.36
C ARG A 19 1.49 -16.98 0.70
N ASP A 20 1.62 -18.12 0.03
CA ASP A 20 0.75 -19.27 0.22
C ASP A 20 0.81 -19.79 1.66
N ARG A 21 2.02 -19.88 2.23
CA ARG A 21 2.22 -20.26 3.63
C ARG A 21 1.53 -19.29 4.58
N ILE A 22 1.69 -17.97 4.39
CA ILE A 22 1.08 -16.97 5.27
C ILE A 22 -0.43 -16.94 5.14
N TRP A 23 -0.97 -17.00 3.92
CA TRP A 23 -2.42 -17.06 3.70
C TRP A 23 -3.03 -18.29 4.36
N GLN A 24 -2.43 -19.48 4.16
CA GLN A 24 -2.87 -20.71 4.80
C GLN A 24 -2.79 -20.62 6.33
N GLN A 25 -1.69 -20.09 6.87
CA GLN A 25 -1.52 -19.94 8.31
C GLN A 25 -2.60 -19.02 8.93
N LEU A 26 -2.96 -17.92 8.27
CA LEU A 26 -4.00 -17.01 8.75
C LEU A 26 -5.39 -17.65 8.72
N GLU A 27 -5.67 -18.53 7.76
CA GLU A 27 -6.91 -19.31 7.71
C GLU A 27 -6.94 -20.37 8.81
N ASP A 28 -5.89 -21.19 8.92
CA ASP A 28 -5.81 -22.31 9.86
C ASP A 28 -5.92 -21.85 11.32
N THR A 29 -5.39 -20.67 11.62
CA THR A 29 -5.42 -20.09 12.97
C THR A 29 -6.69 -19.29 13.26
N GLY A 30 -7.54 -19.03 12.25
CA GLY A 30 -8.72 -18.19 12.38
C GLY A 30 -8.41 -16.70 12.64
N ILE A 31 -7.16 -16.28 12.45
CA ILE A 31 -6.74 -14.88 12.61
C ILE A 31 -7.16 -14.03 11.39
N GLY A 32 -7.19 -14.65 10.20
CA GLY A 32 -7.62 -14.01 8.97
C GLY A 32 -9.08 -13.53 9.04
N ILE A 33 -9.33 -12.29 8.62
CA ILE A 33 -10.69 -11.73 8.53
C ILE A 33 -11.11 -11.68 7.06
N GLY A 34 -12.14 -12.46 6.70
CA GLY A 34 -12.57 -12.55 5.30
C GLY A 34 -11.55 -13.32 4.44
N PRO A 35 -11.52 -13.08 3.11
CA PRO A 35 -10.61 -13.78 2.21
C PRO A 35 -9.14 -13.46 2.50
N THR A 36 -8.29 -14.48 2.62
CA THR A 36 -6.83 -14.30 2.76
C THR A 36 -6.13 -14.48 1.42
N HIS A 37 -6.35 -15.60 0.73
CA HIS A 37 -5.67 -15.97 -0.52
C HIS A 37 -5.85 -14.94 -1.63
N GLY A 38 -4.74 -14.60 -2.30
CA GLY A 38 -4.73 -13.62 -3.41
C GLY A 38 -4.89 -12.15 -2.97
N THR A 39 -4.96 -11.88 -1.66
CA THR A 39 -5.18 -10.53 -1.11
C THR A 39 -3.98 -10.03 -0.30
N ILE A 40 -4.03 -8.75 0.07
CA ILE A 40 -3.35 -8.30 1.29
C ILE A 40 -4.28 -8.70 2.45
N PRO A 41 -3.92 -9.73 3.24
CA PRO A 41 -4.88 -10.38 4.12
C PRO A 41 -5.27 -9.45 5.27
N ASN A 42 -6.57 -9.38 5.55
CA ASN A 42 -7.05 -8.74 6.76
C ASN A 42 -6.89 -9.67 7.96
N PHE A 43 -6.77 -9.11 9.16
CA PHE A 43 -6.45 -9.87 10.36
C PHE A 43 -7.10 -9.26 11.61
N ALA A 44 -7.39 -10.11 12.60
CA ALA A 44 -7.81 -9.66 13.92
C ALA A 44 -6.69 -8.86 14.61
N GLY A 45 -6.99 -7.62 15.01
CA GLY A 45 -6.01 -6.68 15.58
C GLY A 45 -5.44 -5.65 14.61
N ALA A 46 -5.96 -5.55 13.38
CA ALA A 46 -5.57 -4.50 12.43
C ALA A 46 -5.82 -3.07 12.97
N ASP A 47 -6.83 -2.90 13.82
CA ASP A 47 -7.13 -1.66 14.54
C ASP A 47 -6.08 -1.30 15.60
N MET A 48 -5.51 -2.31 16.27
CA MET A 48 -4.39 -2.15 17.21
C MET A 48 -3.08 -1.87 16.49
N ALA A 49 -2.81 -2.52 15.35
CA ALA A 49 -1.68 -2.15 14.50
C ALA A 49 -1.79 -0.68 14.04
N ALA A 50 -2.99 -0.27 13.60
CA ALA A 50 -3.26 1.11 13.23
C ALA A 50 -3.13 2.07 14.43
N PHE A 51 -3.50 1.63 15.64
CA PHE A 51 -3.28 2.38 16.88
C PHE A 51 -1.79 2.65 17.08
N HIS A 52 -0.95 1.62 17.05
CA HIS A 52 0.49 1.75 17.25
C HIS A 52 1.14 2.71 16.24
N ILE A 53 0.79 2.63 14.94
CA ILE A 53 1.26 3.61 13.95
C ILE A 53 0.81 5.03 14.31
N SER A 54 -0.43 5.20 14.74
CA SER A 54 -0.98 6.52 15.06
C SER A 54 -0.33 7.21 16.26
N GLN A 55 0.47 6.49 17.06
CA GLN A 55 1.22 7.05 18.19
C GLN A 55 2.60 7.62 17.78
N THR A 56 3.01 7.47 16.52
CA THR A 56 4.33 7.95 16.07
C THR A 56 4.36 9.46 15.86
N GLU A 57 5.51 10.10 16.07
CA GLU A 57 5.71 11.52 15.78
C GLU A 57 5.54 11.82 14.28
N ALA A 58 6.03 10.90 13.42
CA ALA A 58 5.86 10.98 11.98
C ALA A 58 4.37 11.01 11.59
N TRP A 59 3.54 10.17 12.21
CA TRP A 59 2.09 10.22 12.01
C TRP A 59 1.48 11.52 12.52
N ALA A 60 1.88 11.99 13.71
CA ALA A 60 1.36 13.22 14.29
C ALA A 60 1.61 14.43 13.37
N ALA A 61 2.80 14.52 12.77
CA ALA A 61 3.20 15.61 11.86
C ALA A 61 2.52 15.54 10.48
N ALA A 62 2.16 14.34 10.01
CA ALA A 62 1.64 14.14 8.65
C ALA A 62 0.26 14.80 8.41
N LYS A 63 0.07 15.40 7.23
CA LYS A 63 -1.22 15.97 6.78
C LYS A 63 -1.73 15.29 5.51
N ASN A 64 -0.82 14.97 4.60
CA ASN A 64 -1.10 14.29 3.33
C ASN A 64 -0.65 12.83 3.44
N VAL A 65 -1.60 11.91 3.55
CA VAL A 65 -1.33 10.50 3.80
C VAL A 65 -1.76 9.66 2.61
N LYS A 66 -0.83 8.91 2.04
CA LYS A 66 -1.16 7.92 1.02
C LYS A 66 -1.52 6.60 1.68
N CYS A 67 -2.62 5.98 1.25
CA CYS A 67 -3.05 4.69 1.79
C CYS A 67 -3.73 3.82 0.73
N ASN A 68 -3.30 2.57 0.61
CA ASN A 68 -3.83 1.60 -0.37
C ASN A 68 -5.29 1.19 -0.04
N PRO A 69 -6.01 0.52 -0.95
CA PRO A 69 -7.41 0.13 -0.76
C PRO A 69 -7.65 -0.95 0.30
N ASP A 70 -6.63 -1.74 0.64
CA ASP A 70 -6.84 -3.06 1.22
C ASP A 70 -7.58 -3.00 2.58
N PRO A 71 -8.48 -3.96 2.90
CA PRO A 71 -9.26 -3.97 4.14
C PRO A 71 -8.48 -3.83 5.46
N PRO A 72 -7.30 -4.46 5.68
CA PRO A 72 -6.53 -4.25 6.93
C PRO A 72 -6.12 -2.81 7.18
N GLN A 73 -6.23 -1.94 6.18
CA GLN A 73 -5.89 -0.52 6.29
C GLN A 73 -7.12 0.38 6.53
N ILE A 74 -8.34 -0.16 6.54
CA ILE A 74 -9.54 0.62 6.92
C ILE A 74 -9.34 1.33 8.26
N PRO A 75 -8.83 0.68 9.33
CA PRO A 75 -8.68 1.35 10.62
C PRO A 75 -7.71 2.54 10.60
N ILE A 76 -6.60 2.46 9.84
CA ILE A 76 -5.65 3.58 9.75
C ILE A 76 -6.18 4.70 8.85
N ARG A 77 -6.94 4.40 7.80
CA ARG A 77 -7.68 5.41 7.02
C ARG A 77 -8.69 6.14 7.90
N LEU A 78 -9.45 5.41 8.71
CA LEU A 78 -10.40 6.01 9.64
C LEU A 78 -9.71 6.94 10.65
N ARG A 79 -8.58 6.51 11.23
CA ARG A 79 -7.75 7.35 12.12
C ARG A 79 -7.23 8.61 11.42
N ALA A 80 -6.82 8.52 10.15
CA ALA A 80 -6.42 9.69 9.38
C ALA A 80 -7.56 10.71 9.23
N LEU A 81 -8.74 10.25 8.83
CA LEU A 81 -9.90 11.12 8.64
C LEU A 81 -10.32 11.81 9.94
N TYR A 82 -10.40 11.08 11.07
CA TYR A 82 -10.68 11.69 12.38
C TYR A 82 -9.61 12.65 12.87
N ALA A 83 -8.35 12.43 12.48
CA ALA A 83 -7.25 13.35 12.76
C ALA A 83 -7.20 14.55 11.81
N GLY A 84 -8.17 14.71 10.91
CA GLY A 84 -8.23 15.81 9.95
C GLY A 84 -7.19 15.72 8.83
N LYS A 85 -6.60 14.54 8.60
CA LYS A 85 -5.61 14.31 7.55
C LYS A 85 -6.32 14.04 6.22
N THR A 86 -5.74 14.53 5.13
CA THR A 86 -6.22 14.23 3.78
C THR A 86 -5.62 12.90 3.32
N LEU A 87 -6.48 11.99 2.87
CA LEU A 87 -6.05 10.71 2.30
C LEU A 87 -5.92 10.81 0.79
N TYR A 88 -4.91 10.13 0.26
CA TYR A 88 -4.67 9.91 -1.16
C TYR A 88 -4.69 8.40 -1.40
N CYS A 89 -5.78 7.92 -1.99
CA CYS A 89 -6.00 6.49 -2.20
C CYS A 89 -6.01 6.16 -3.69
N PRO A 90 -5.30 5.12 -4.13
CA PRO A 90 -5.35 4.72 -5.52
C PRO A 90 -6.69 4.06 -5.86
N VAL A 91 -7.06 4.15 -7.13
CA VAL A 91 -8.10 3.29 -7.69
C VAL A 91 -7.65 1.83 -7.56
N PRO A 92 -8.47 0.91 -7.03
CA PRO A 92 -8.11 -0.51 -6.94
C PRO A 92 -7.63 -1.06 -8.29
N ALA A 93 -6.42 -1.61 -8.29
CA ALA A 93 -5.72 -2.12 -9.48
C ALA A 93 -5.55 -1.12 -10.65
N LEU A 94 -5.73 0.18 -10.40
CA LEU A 94 -5.52 1.26 -11.37
C LEU A 94 -6.33 1.11 -12.67
N THR A 95 -7.51 0.48 -12.61
CA THR A 95 -8.31 0.09 -13.79
C THR A 95 -9.21 1.20 -14.36
N ARG A 96 -9.10 2.43 -13.86
CA ARG A 96 -9.90 3.57 -14.31
C ARG A 96 -9.04 4.53 -15.12
N ASP A 97 -9.71 5.45 -15.80
CA ASP A 97 -9.09 6.55 -16.55
C ASP A 97 -8.42 7.61 -15.66
N PHE A 98 -8.64 7.55 -14.35
CA PHE A 98 -7.92 8.32 -13.34
C PHE A 98 -7.23 7.38 -12.33
N PRO A 99 -6.04 7.73 -11.82
CA PRO A 99 -5.26 6.85 -10.96
C PRO A 99 -5.63 6.96 -9.47
N TYR A 100 -6.10 8.11 -9.01
CA TYR A 100 -6.19 8.44 -7.59
C TYR A 100 -7.47 9.16 -7.19
N LEU A 101 -7.79 9.04 -5.90
CA LEU A 101 -8.80 9.85 -5.24
C LEU A 101 -8.20 10.59 -4.05
N LYS A 102 -8.57 11.87 -3.93
CA LYS A 102 -8.37 12.70 -2.76
C LYS A 102 -9.60 12.60 -1.86
N ILE A 103 -9.38 12.27 -0.59
CA ILE A 103 -10.40 12.18 0.44
C ILE A 103 -10.09 13.23 1.50
N ASP A 104 -10.80 14.34 1.40
CA ASP A 104 -10.68 15.49 2.30
C ASP A 104 -11.76 15.40 3.38
N PRO A 105 -11.39 15.26 4.67
CA PRO A 105 -12.36 15.12 5.75
C PRO A 105 -13.30 16.32 5.88
N ALA A 106 -12.85 17.53 5.56
CA ALA A 106 -13.71 18.72 5.61
C ALA A 106 -14.81 18.65 4.52
N LYS A 107 -14.45 18.22 3.30
CA LYS A 107 -15.42 18.02 2.20
C LYS A 107 -16.38 16.88 2.50
N LEU A 108 -15.94 15.82 3.20
CA LEU A 108 -16.83 14.73 3.62
C LEU A 108 -17.90 15.23 4.61
N VAL A 109 -17.49 16.02 5.60
CA VAL A 109 -18.40 16.63 6.59
C VAL A 109 -19.42 17.55 5.91
N GLU A 110 -18.98 18.40 4.98
CA GLU A 110 -19.86 19.28 4.20
C GLU A 110 -20.94 18.48 3.44
N LYS A 111 -20.55 17.33 2.87
CA LYS A 111 -21.45 16.44 2.12
C LYS A 111 -22.27 15.48 3.00
N GLY A 112 -22.08 15.51 4.32
CA GLY A 112 -22.74 14.58 5.25
C GLY A 112 -22.33 13.11 5.07
N ILE A 113 -21.12 12.85 4.57
CA ILE A 113 -20.59 11.49 4.36
C ILE A 113 -19.79 11.08 5.60
N SER A 114 -20.11 9.91 6.17
CA SER A 114 -19.39 9.40 7.34
C SER A 114 -17.96 8.97 7.00
N PHE A 115 -17.05 9.09 7.98
CA PHE A 115 -15.66 8.69 7.78
C PHE A 115 -15.52 7.16 7.69
N GLU A 116 -16.39 6.41 8.36
CA GLU A 116 -16.45 4.95 8.30
C GLU A 116 -16.77 4.48 6.87
N LEU A 117 -17.74 5.14 6.21
CA LEU A 117 -18.04 4.86 4.81
C LEU A 117 -16.84 5.23 3.94
N ALA A 118 -16.33 6.46 4.07
CA ALA A 118 -15.22 6.95 3.24
C ALA A 118 -13.90 6.19 3.45
N ALA A 119 -13.70 5.51 4.59
CA ALA A 119 -12.53 4.68 4.84
C ALA A 119 -12.56 3.33 4.09
N THR A 120 -13.71 2.91 3.55
CA THR A 120 -13.81 1.71 2.69
C THR A 120 -13.37 2.03 1.25
N ALA A 121 -12.93 1.01 0.51
CA ALA A 121 -12.56 1.19 -0.90
C ALA A 121 -13.75 1.65 -1.74
N GLU A 122 -14.91 1.04 -1.52
CA GLU A 122 -16.16 1.39 -2.18
C GLU A 122 -16.59 2.83 -1.85
N GLY A 123 -16.46 3.22 -0.57
CA GLY A 123 -16.88 4.54 -0.12
C GLY A 123 -15.98 5.67 -0.62
N TYR A 124 -14.65 5.53 -0.56
CA TYR A 124 -13.81 6.56 -1.17
C TYR A 124 -13.99 6.60 -2.68
N MET A 125 -14.19 5.45 -3.36
CA MET A 125 -14.46 5.43 -4.80
C MET A 125 -15.75 6.18 -5.18
N ALA A 126 -16.75 6.15 -4.30
CA ALA A 126 -18.02 6.85 -4.51
C ALA A 126 -17.96 8.35 -4.18
N HIS A 127 -17.15 8.75 -3.20
CA HIS A 127 -17.23 10.10 -2.63
C HIS A 127 -15.94 10.94 -2.75
N GLY A 128 -14.82 10.32 -3.09
CA GLY A 128 -13.53 10.96 -3.26
C GLY A 128 -13.46 11.81 -4.52
N GLU A 129 -12.60 12.82 -4.49
CA GLU A 129 -12.30 13.68 -5.63
C GLU A 129 -11.28 12.98 -6.55
N ARG A 130 -11.64 12.78 -7.81
CA ARG A 130 -10.78 12.12 -8.80
C ARG A 130 -9.62 13.04 -9.19
N ILE A 131 -8.40 12.53 -9.14
CA ILE A 131 -7.19 13.31 -9.41
C ILE A 131 -6.14 12.48 -10.16
N GLY A 132 -5.22 13.16 -10.87
CA GLY A 132 -4.03 12.57 -11.47
C GLY A 132 -2.90 12.34 -10.46
N PHE A 133 -1.79 11.72 -10.90
CA PHE A 133 -0.60 11.58 -10.05
C PHE A 133 0.02 12.95 -9.74
N GLU A 134 0.01 13.82 -10.73
CA GLU A 134 0.62 15.14 -10.70
C GLU A 134 -0.12 16.11 -9.74
N ASP A 135 -1.40 15.84 -9.48
CA ASP A 135 -2.27 16.59 -8.56
C ASP A 135 -2.09 16.17 -7.09
N VAL A 136 -1.44 15.03 -6.83
CA VAL A 136 -1.10 14.59 -5.47
C VAL A 136 0.02 15.50 -4.94
N PRO A 137 -0.11 16.09 -3.73
CA PRO A 137 0.96 16.90 -3.16
C PRO A 137 2.13 16.02 -2.74
N VAL A 138 3.19 16.64 -2.22
CA VAL A 138 4.21 15.88 -1.48
C VAL A 138 3.53 15.15 -0.32
N LEU A 139 3.78 13.85 -0.24
CA LEU A 139 3.21 12.96 0.75
C LEU A 139 4.08 12.97 2.01
N ASP A 140 3.42 13.21 3.14
CA ASP A 140 4.07 13.21 4.45
C ASP A 140 4.18 11.80 5.03
N PHE A 141 3.38 10.85 4.53
CA PHE A 141 3.29 9.48 5.06
C PHE A 141 2.70 8.53 4.02
N SER A 142 3.28 7.34 3.86
CA SER A 142 2.88 6.36 2.85
C SER A 142 2.61 4.99 3.47
N ILE A 143 1.38 4.51 3.32
CA ILE A 143 0.95 3.20 3.80
C ILE A 143 0.78 2.25 2.61
N VAL A 144 1.50 1.14 2.64
CA VAL A 144 1.49 0.08 1.61
C VAL A 144 0.97 -1.23 2.18
N GLY A 145 0.27 -2.01 1.37
CA GLY A 145 -0.22 -3.33 1.76
C GLY A 145 0.88 -4.40 1.65
N SER A 146 0.94 -5.30 2.64
CA SER A 146 1.91 -6.39 2.70
C SER A 146 1.27 -7.70 3.15
N VAL A 147 1.70 -8.81 2.56
CA VAL A 147 1.41 -10.18 2.98
C VAL A 147 2.40 -10.64 4.06
N ALA A 148 3.68 -10.28 3.91
CA ALA A 148 4.72 -10.61 4.89
C ALA A 148 5.74 -9.48 5.00
N VAL A 149 6.41 -9.39 6.16
CA VAL A 149 7.48 -8.42 6.42
C VAL A 149 8.65 -9.08 7.15
N THR A 150 9.84 -8.51 7.03
CA THR A 150 10.97 -8.85 7.89
C THR A 150 11.23 -7.73 8.90
N ARG A 151 12.04 -8.00 9.93
CA ARG A 151 12.37 -6.99 10.95
C ARG A 151 13.23 -5.86 10.39
N SER A 152 14.06 -6.16 9.38
CA SER A 152 14.87 -5.17 8.65
C SER A 152 14.06 -4.27 7.70
N GLY A 153 12.75 -4.49 7.56
CA GLY A 153 11.88 -3.68 6.72
C GLY A 153 11.68 -4.19 5.30
N GLY A 154 12.11 -5.43 5.01
CA GLY A 154 11.68 -6.11 3.81
C GLY A 154 10.15 -6.31 3.80
N ARG A 155 9.54 -6.28 2.61
CA ARG A 155 8.11 -6.60 2.43
C ARG A 155 7.83 -7.49 1.23
N ILE A 156 6.78 -8.32 1.34
CA ILE A 156 6.17 -9.05 0.22
C ILE A 156 4.72 -8.58 0.09
N GLY A 157 4.36 -7.97 -1.05
CA GLY A 157 2.96 -7.69 -1.40
C GLY A 157 2.25 -8.90 -2.04
N LYS A 158 0.99 -8.72 -2.46
CA LYS A 158 0.16 -9.79 -3.08
C LYS A 158 0.65 -10.29 -4.45
N GLY A 159 1.62 -9.62 -5.07
CA GLY A 159 2.28 -10.07 -6.31
C GLY A 159 1.91 -9.33 -7.59
N ALA A 160 0.91 -8.45 -7.55
CA ALA A 160 0.49 -7.69 -8.71
C ALA A 160 1.47 -6.55 -9.12
N GLY A 161 2.36 -6.13 -8.22
CA GLY A 161 3.36 -5.09 -8.48
C GLY A 161 2.84 -3.64 -8.46
N PHE A 162 1.53 -3.43 -8.26
CA PHE A 162 0.93 -2.09 -8.30
C PHE A 162 1.49 -1.12 -7.26
N ALA A 163 1.71 -1.56 -6.02
CA ALA A 163 2.20 -0.68 -4.96
C ALA A 163 3.63 -0.18 -5.21
N ASP A 164 4.49 -1.03 -5.77
CA ASP A 164 5.87 -0.66 -6.11
C ASP A 164 5.90 0.27 -7.33
N LEU A 165 5.09 -0.02 -8.35
CA LEU A 165 4.91 0.86 -9.51
C LEU A 165 4.47 2.26 -9.09
N GLU A 166 3.41 2.34 -8.29
CA GLU A 166 2.86 3.59 -7.77
C GLU A 166 3.84 4.37 -6.89
N THR A 167 4.57 3.67 -6.03
CA THR A 167 5.63 4.28 -5.20
C THR A 167 6.76 4.82 -6.08
N GLY A 168 7.16 4.06 -7.11
CA GLY A 168 8.15 4.48 -8.10
C GLY A 168 7.71 5.72 -8.88
N ILE A 169 6.45 5.77 -9.32
CA ILE A 169 5.86 6.92 -10.02
C ILE A 169 5.97 8.15 -9.12
N PHE A 170 5.51 8.07 -7.87
CA PHE A 170 5.56 9.23 -6.98
C PHE A 170 6.97 9.67 -6.60
N ARG A 171 7.95 8.77 -6.57
CA ARG A 171 9.36 9.18 -6.38
C ARG A 171 9.88 9.92 -7.60
N GLU A 172 9.59 9.41 -8.79
CA GLU A 172 10.00 10.03 -10.05
C GLU A 172 9.47 11.48 -10.17
N ILE A 173 8.20 11.70 -9.81
CA ILE A 173 7.58 13.05 -9.83
C ILE A 173 7.74 13.83 -8.53
N GLY A 174 8.63 13.40 -7.62
CA GLY A 174 8.98 14.13 -6.40
C GLY A 174 7.84 14.30 -5.38
N ARG A 175 6.87 13.39 -5.36
CA ARG A 175 5.75 13.35 -4.39
C ARG A 175 6.02 12.43 -3.20
N ILE A 176 6.87 11.42 -3.35
CA ILE A 176 7.44 10.65 -2.23
C ILE A 176 8.93 11.01 -2.15
N LEU A 177 9.33 11.59 -1.02
CA LEU A 177 10.71 11.97 -0.77
C LEU A 177 11.48 10.82 -0.11
N PRO A 178 12.83 10.85 -0.14
CA PRO A 178 13.65 9.85 0.55
C PRO A 178 13.27 9.65 2.02
N GLU A 179 12.87 10.73 2.70
CA GLU A 179 12.46 10.77 4.09
C GLU A 179 10.98 10.47 4.36
N THR A 180 10.12 10.42 3.32
CA THR A 180 8.70 10.11 3.51
C THR A 180 8.56 8.71 4.15
N PRO A 181 7.95 8.58 5.33
CA PRO A 181 7.76 7.30 5.98
C PRO A 181 6.99 6.29 5.10
N MET A 182 7.55 5.10 4.93
CA MET A 182 6.97 3.94 4.25
C MET A 182 6.58 2.89 5.29
N VAL A 183 5.28 2.62 5.39
CA VAL A 183 4.69 1.89 6.52
C VAL A 183 3.71 0.82 6.08
N THR A 184 3.62 -0.27 6.83
CA THR A 184 2.58 -1.30 6.66
C THR A 184 1.99 -1.73 7.99
N LEU A 185 0.83 -2.37 7.92
CA LEU A 185 0.15 -3.03 9.02
C LEU A 185 0.12 -4.53 8.73
N VAL A 186 0.49 -5.36 9.69
CA VAL A 186 0.49 -6.82 9.56
C VAL A 186 0.21 -7.47 10.91
N HIS A 187 -0.29 -8.68 10.95
CA HIS A 187 -0.31 -9.48 12.17
C HIS A 187 1.11 -9.95 12.54
N SER A 188 1.38 -10.19 13.83
CA SER A 188 2.69 -10.69 14.29
C SER A 188 3.13 -12.00 13.63
N SER A 189 2.19 -12.85 13.20
CA SER A 189 2.46 -14.09 12.45
C SER A 189 2.90 -13.88 11.01
N GLN A 190 2.77 -12.67 10.48
CA GLN A 190 3.21 -12.30 9.13
C GLN A 190 4.66 -11.79 9.12
N ILE A 191 5.32 -11.74 10.27
CA ILE A 191 6.76 -11.47 10.37
C ILE A 191 7.50 -12.75 10.00
N VAL A 192 8.39 -12.64 9.00
CA VAL A 192 9.19 -13.75 8.48
C VAL A 192 10.67 -13.50 8.70
N ASP A 193 11.46 -14.58 8.64
CA ASP A 193 12.91 -14.51 8.72
C ASP A 193 13.50 -13.82 7.48
N GLU A 194 14.64 -13.16 7.65
CA GLU A 194 15.29 -12.36 6.59
C GLU A 194 15.65 -13.20 5.35
N ASP A 195 16.03 -14.47 5.53
CA ASP A 195 16.40 -15.37 4.44
C ASP A 195 15.21 -15.82 3.57
N GLN A 196 13.99 -15.65 4.08
CA GLN A 196 12.75 -15.92 3.36
C GLN A 196 12.36 -14.78 2.41
N MET A 197 13.09 -13.65 2.46
CA MET A 197 12.81 -12.48 1.64
C MET A 197 14.04 -12.02 0.87
N THR A 198 13.98 -12.12 -0.46
CA THR A 198 14.95 -11.47 -1.33
C THR A 198 14.37 -10.14 -1.80
N MET A 199 14.92 -9.03 -1.29
CA MET A 199 14.61 -7.69 -1.78
C MET A 199 15.19 -7.52 -3.19
N MET A 200 14.37 -7.03 -4.12
CA MET A 200 14.75 -6.64 -5.46
C MET A 200 15.14 -5.15 -5.48
N ALA A 201 15.88 -4.72 -6.51
CA ALA A 201 16.38 -3.33 -6.60
C ALA A 201 15.25 -2.28 -6.64
N HIS A 202 14.04 -2.67 -7.04
CA HIS A 202 12.86 -1.81 -7.07
C HIS A 202 11.98 -1.91 -5.80
N ASP A 203 12.24 -2.88 -4.91
CA ASP A 203 11.44 -3.06 -3.69
C ASP A 203 11.69 -1.88 -2.75
N SER A 204 10.62 -1.23 -2.31
CA SER A 204 10.71 -0.14 -1.34
C SER A 204 10.76 -0.70 0.09
N PRO A 205 11.88 -0.54 0.82
CA PRO A 205 11.95 -0.97 2.21
C PRO A 205 10.99 -0.12 3.07
N LEU A 206 10.49 -0.74 4.12
CA LEU A 206 9.66 -0.11 5.13
C LEU A 206 10.57 0.57 6.16
N ASP A 207 10.20 1.76 6.63
CA ASP A 207 10.88 2.40 7.77
C ASP A 207 10.29 1.93 9.10
N MET A 208 9.01 1.55 9.09
CA MET A 208 8.32 0.98 10.23
C MET A 208 7.16 0.09 9.80
N PHE A 209 6.79 -0.83 10.67
CA PHE A 209 5.52 -1.54 10.57
C PHE A 209 4.94 -1.74 11.97
N ALA A 210 3.64 -1.95 12.06
CA ALA A 210 3.01 -2.29 13.32
C ALA A 210 2.26 -3.62 13.22
N THR A 211 2.25 -4.30 14.35
CA THR A 211 1.41 -5.46 14.63
C THR A 211 0.35 -5.12 15.65
N GLU A 212 -0.54 -6.09 15.90
CA GLU A 212 -1.52 -6.03 16.98
C GLU A 212 -0.87 -5.88 18.37
N GLN A 213 0.43 -6.16 18.49
CA GLN A 213 1.19 -6.13 19.74
C GLN A 213 2.17 -4.96 19.85
N VAL A 214 2.81 -4.54 18.76
CA VAL A 214 3.99 -3.67 18.82
C VAL A 214 4.22 -2.87 17.54
N LEU A 215 4.79 -1.67 17.71
CA LEU A 215 5.43 -0.90 16.65
C LEU A 215 6.89 -1.34 16.48
N VAL A 216 7.32 -1.63 15.25
CA VAL A 216 8.72 -1.93 14.90
C VAL A 216 9.25 -0.82 13.99
N ILE A 217 10.32 -0.15 14.41
CA ILE A 217 11.14 0.71 13.56
C ILE A 217 12.24 -0.16 12.97
N THR A 218 12.35 -0.21 11.65
CA THR A 218 13.17 -1.22 10.95
C THR A 218 14.65 -0.86 10.93
N GLY A 219 14.95 0.44 11.03
CA GLY A 219 16.32 0.95 10.88
C GLY A 219 16.91 0.71 9.50
N ASN A 220 16.08 0.51 8.46
CA ASN A 220 16.57 0.27 7.11
C ASN A 220 17.44 1.46 6.65
N ASP A 221 18.59 1.14 6.07
CA ASP A 221 19.55 2.09 5.48
C ASP A 221 19.67 1.91 3.96
N THR A 222 18.82 1.04 3.39
CA THR A 222 18.89 0.70 1.97
C THR A 222 18.45 1.91 1.13
N PRO A 223 19.27 2.35 0.16
CA PRO A 223 18.88 3.43 -0.73
C PRO A 223 17.58 3.11 -1.44
N ARG A 224 16.61 4.02 -1.36
CA ARG A 224 15.35 3.87 -2.08
C ARG A 224 15.59 4.00 -3.58
N PRO A 225 14.92 3.17 -4.41
CA PRO A 225 14.94 3.35 -5.86
C PRO A 225 14.48 4.78 -6.21
N ARG A 226 15.17 5.42 -7.17
CA ARG A 226 14.90 6.81 -7.57
C ARG A 226 13.54 6.98 -8.26
N GLY A 227 13.08 5.95 -8.95
CA GLY A 227 11.97 6.05 -9.88
C GLY A 227 11.31 4.72 -10.19
N VAL A 228 10.53 4.70 -11.27
CA VAL A 228 9.93 3.48 -11.81
C VAL A 228 11.01 2.69 -12.55
N GLU A 229 11.18 1.42 -12.18
CA GLU A 229 11.97 0.48 -12.98
C GLU A 229 11.10 -0.02 -14.16
N TRP A 230 11.05 0.77 -15.23
CA TRP A 230 10.20 0.50 -16.39
C TRP A 230 10.51 -0.83 -17.08
N SER A 231 11.73 -1.35 -16.94
CA SER A 231 12.11 -2.66 -17.49
C SER A 231 11.45 -3.85 -16.76
N GLU A 232 10.99 -3.64 -15.52
CA GLU A 232 10.31 -4.65 -14.70
C GLU A 232 8.78 -4.59 -14.83
N VAL A 233 8.24 -3.56 -15.51
CA VAL A 233 6.80 -3.41 -15.75
C VAL A 233 6.34 -4.39 -16.84
N GLN A 234 5.34 -5.20 -16.51
CA GLN A 234 4.91 -6.32 -17.35
C GLN A 234 3.88 -5.91 -18.42
N GLU A 235 3.82 -6.68 -19.51
CA GLU A 235 2.88 -6.42 -20.63
C GLU A 235 1.41 -6.38 -20.19
N ASP A 236 1.01 -7.25 -19.26
CA ASP A 236 -0.36 -7.24 -18.73
C ASP A 236 -0.64 -5.99 -17.89
N GLN A 237 0.36 -5.43 -17.20
CA GLN A 237 0.20 -4.14 -16.51
C GLN A 237 -0.01 -3.00 -17.51
N PHE A 238 0.74 -2.99 -18.62
CA PHE A 238 0.52 -2.00 -19.69
C PHE A 238 -0.84 -2.17 -20.37
N ARG A 239 -1.34 -3.40 -20.49
CA ARG A 239 -2.66 -3.70 -21.06
C ARG A 239 -3.79 -3.28 -20.12
N ASP A 240 -3.66 -3.57 -18.83
CA ASP A 240 -4.76 -3.48 -17.86
C ASP A 240 -4.82 -2.12 -17.15
N ILE A 241 -3.74 -1.33 -17.16
CA ILE A 241 -3.70 0.04 -16.61
C ILE A 241 -3.81 1.06 -17.76
N PRO A 242 -4.97 1.72 -17.95
CA PRO A 242 -5.28 2.48 -19.17
C PRO A 242 -4.32 3.64 -19.49
N PHE A 243 -3.65 4.20 -18.48
CA PHE A 243 -2.77 5.35 -18.62
C PHE A 243 -1.27 5.00 -18.56
N LEU A 244 -0.90 3.73 -18.32
CA LEU A 244 0.48 3.39 -17.97
C LEU A 244 1.47 3.59 -19.12
N ALA A 245 1.10 3.23 -20.35
CA ALA A 245 1.93 3.43 -21.52
C ALA A 245 2.19 4.93 -21.78
N ALA A 246 1.13 5.74 -21.74
CA ALA A 246 1.24 7.19 -21.89
C ALA A 246 2.08 7.82 -20.76
N LEU A 247 1.96 7.31 -19.52
CA LEU A 247 2.77 7.77 -18.40
C LEU A 247 4.26 7.49 -18.61
N ARG A 248 4.61 6.26 -19.02
CA ARG A 248 5.99 5.88 -19.37
C ARG A 248 6.56 6.80 -20.44
N ASP A 249 5.82 7.00 -21.52
CA ASP A 249 6.31 7.78 -22.67
C ASP A 249 6.58 9.23 -22.25
N ARG A 250 5.73 9.82 -21.40
CA ARG A 250 5.99 11.14 -20.80
C ARG A 250 7.26 11.15 -19.93
N MET A 251 7.42 10.15 -19.07
CA MET A 251 8.54 10.09 -18.10
C MET A 251 9.90 9.72 -18.72
N THR A 252 9.93 9.13 -19.92
CA THR A 252 11.16 8.67 -20.57
C THR A 252 11.62 9.56 -21.73
N THR A 253 10.79 10.53 -22.12
CA THR A 253 11.10 11.49 -23.20
C THR A 253 11.71 12.79 -22.65
N GLU A 254 11.67 13.01 -21.33
CA GLU A 254 12.35 14.10 -20.61
C GLU A 254 13.74 13.68 -20.11
#